data_AF-A0A225WSU9-F1
#
_entry.id   AF-A0A225WSU9-F1
#
_cell.length_a   1.000
_cell.length_b   1.000
_cell.length_c   1.000
_cell.angle_alpha   90.00
_cell.angle_beta   90.00
_cell.angle_gamma   90.00
#
_symmetry.space_group_name_H-M   'P 1'
#
loop_
_entity.id
_entity.type
_entity.pdbx_description
1 polymer ?
#
loop_
_entity_poly.entity_id
_entity_poly.type
_entity_poly.pdbx_seq_one_letter_code
_entity_poly.pdbx_strand_id
1 'polypeptide(L)'
;MADETEVETVTRIHAVDIRDLYPDLAPEDATSRVCLLCGAKLKDKTHNLTRHLERHHAGALLQLLEQRNQASPSVLASRSKRVQQEKSAARQSTGQVEDTLLNAGDAKLALARWLAQEQLPVDLIEKSGFREFIEALNEQFSPPKREELRQLLTTLIMALRATCRCNEDSPMVSRSRVACDIADSDEAKIRVVRAAASLFDSQICRGKILGKDGVLGRSFVGIISEIHSGCNSACIGVSSARGTLAEYIVLPVSNLVVVPPSVPDDLALLSDDMSVVLSVVSELQRRHVSNIAILSDGPATILSNLLIRFLHQDVQFAPQNLNVFSTSVATSSVVRSPHAALVPLNIYEPVAVAHVLTRQTELALDAVVDLIGSEASAEFATSLVQSMGCVVLVDRSRLELHPRSTLAMDMNAVVVRELEVVSVHDSREYLEDALQYLGAQAQNQQSAAELRGYLLDSVSLSQTLHELQTIPEGTLEVRYLQVDMTKYEN
;
A
#
# COMPACT_ATOMS: atom_id res chain seq x y z
N MET A 1 -12.87 27.89 37.81
CA MET A 1 -14.12 27.95 37.03
C MET A 1 -14.33 29.37 36.55
N ALA A 2 -13.86 29.64 35.34
CA ALA A 2 -14.32 30.69 34.46
C ALA A 2 -13.80 30.28 33.07
N ASP A 3 -14.74 30.10 32.14
CA ASP A 3 -14.56 29.55 30.80
C ASP A 3 -13.41 30.17 30.02
N GLU A 4 -12.42 29.34 29.65
CA GLU A 4 -11.58 29.60 28.48
C GLU A 4 -12.46 29.45 27.24
N THR A 5 -12.97 30.58 26.74
CA THR A 5 -13.75 30.61 25.51
C THR A 5 -12.84 30.29 24.31
N GLU A 6 -13.36 29.44 23.42
CA GLU A 6 -12.72 28.81 22.24
C GLU A 6 -12.04 29.76 21.23
N VAL A 7 -11.97 31.05 21.50
CA VAL A 7 -11.47 32.09 20.58
C VAL A 7 -9.95 32.27 20.65
N GLU A 8 -9.28 31.93 21.76
CA GLU A 8 -7.81 32.06 21.86
C GLU A 8 -7.04 30.82 21.35
N THR A 9 -7.70 29.67 21.20
CA THR A 9 -7.05 28.41 20.77
C THR A 9 -6.78 28.37 19.26
N VAL A 10 -7.48 29.19 18.47
CA VAL A 10 -7.35 29.22 17.01
C VAL A 10 -6.07 29.91 16.52
N THR A 11 -5.48 30.79 17.33
CA THR A 11 -4.26 31.53 16.97
C THR A 11 -2.99 30.65 16.96
N ARG A 12 -3.10 29.38 17.35
CA ARG A 12 -1.98 28.44 17.50
C ARG A 12 -1.98 27.28 16.50
N ILE A 13 -2.86 27.31 15.50
CA ILE A 13 -2.66 26.52 14.28
C ILE A 13 -1.60 27.27 13.48
N HIS A 14 -0.36 26.77 13.47
CA HIS A 14 0.71 27.27 12.60
C HIS A 14 0.36 26.97 11.14
N ALA A 15 -0.59 27.70 10.57
CA ALA A 15 -0.49 28.09 9.17
C ALA A 15 0.69 29.07 9.12
N VAL A 16 1.87 28.58 8.74
CA VAL A 16 2.97 29.48 8.39
C VAL A 16 2.47 30.31 7.22
N ASP A 17 2.26 31.61 7.43
CA ASP A 17 1.85 32.51 6.36
C ASP A 17 3.01 32.48 5.34
N ILE A 18 2.71 32.31 4.05
CA ILE A 18 3.74 32.27 3.00
C ILE A 18 4.65 33.52 3.05
N ARG A 19 4.13 34.62 3.61
CA ARG A 19 4.83 35.87 3.90
C ARG A 19 5.93 35.76 4.96
N ASP A 20 5.82 34.81 5.89
CA ASP A 20 6.86 34.53 6.90
C ASP A 20 8.04 33.76 6.29
N LEU A 21 7.83 33.09 5.15
CA LEU A 21 8.85 32.35 4.42
C LEU A 21 9.50 33.20 3.31
N TYR A 22 8.77 34.15 2.71
CA TYR A 22 9.23 34.99 1.60
C TYR A 22 8.71 36.44 1.71
N PRO A 23 9.30 37.27 2.59
CA PRO A 23 8.82 38.63 2.85
C PRO A 23 8.97 39.58 1.65
N ASP A 24 9.88 39.29 0.73
CA ASP A 24 10.24 40.20 -0.38
C ASP A 24 9.39 40.02 -1.65
N LEU A 25 8.45 39.06 -1.66
CA LEU A 25 7.68 38.64 -2.86
C LEU A 25 6.17 38.87 -2.77
N ALA A 26 5.65 39.54 -1.74
CA ALA A 26 4.21 39.80 -1.61
C ALA A 26 3.86 41.22 -2.09
N PRO A 27 3.21 41.40 -3.26
CA PRO A 27 2.59 42.67 -3.60
C PRO A 27 1.38 42.93 -2.69
N GLU A 28 1.15 44.20 -2.41
CA GLU A 28 0.17 44.75 -1.48
C GLU A 28 -1.29 44.36 -1.81
N ASP A 29 -1.80 43.26 -1.24
CA ASP A 29 -3.24 43.13 -0.97
C ASP A 29 -3.48 42.37 0.35
N ALA A 30 -3.77 43.13 1.40
CA ALA A 30 -3.87 42.64 2.78
C ALA A 30 -5.19 41.89 3.09
N THR A 31 -6.10 41.71 2.13
CA THR A 31 -7.50 41.33 2.43
C THR A 31 -7.94 39.95 1.96
N SER A 32 -7.13 39.24 1.17
CA SER A 32 -7.49 37.95 0.59
C SER A 32 -6.77 36.80 1.27
N ARG A 33 -7.38 36.15 2.27
CA ARG A 33 -6.94 34.83 2.75
C ARG A 33 -7.56 33.75 1.87
N VAL A 34 -6.76 32.83 1.34
CA VAL A 34 -7.24 31.72 0.49
C VAL A 34 -7.15 30.43 1.29
N CYS A 35 -8.24 29.65 1.34
CA CYS A 35 -8.18 28.30 1.87
C CYS A 35 -7.35 27.42 0.91
N LEU A 36 -6.26 26.84 1.38
CA LEU A 36 -5.37 26.00 0.55
C LEU A 36 -5.99 24.63 0.21
N LEU A 37 -7.08 24.24 0.88
CA LEU A 37 -7.79 22.98 0.62
C LEU A 37 -8.81 23.09 -0.52
N CYS A 38 -9.48 24.25 -0.70
CA CYS A 38 -10.50 24.43 -1.74
C CYS A 38 -10.31 25.66 -2.64
N GLY A 39 -9.27 26.47 -2.41
CA GLY A 39 -9.04 27.71 -3.14
C GLY A 39 -10.04 28.84 -2.85
N ALA A 40 -10.94 28.67 -1.87
CA ALA A 40 -11.93 29.70 -1.55
C ALA A 40 -11.28 30.94 -0.94
N LYS A 41 -11.59 32.12 -1.50
CA LYS A 41 -11.23 33.42 -0.91
C LYS A 41 -12.12 33.70 0.30
N LEU A 42 -11.52 33.70 1.48
CA LEU A 42 -12.13 34.07 2.75
C LEU A 42 -12.23 35.60 2.80
N LYS A 43 -13.40 36.10 2.40
CA LYS A 43 -13.72 37.53 2.46
C LYS A 43 -14.11 37.89 3.90
N ASP A 44 -13.34 38.79 4.49
CA ASP A 44 -13.58 39.50 5.76
C ASP A 44 -13.23 38.83 7.10
N LYS A 45 -12.93 39.69 8.09
CA LYS A 45 -12.50 39.36 9.46
C LYS A 45 -13.45 38.46 10.24
N THR A 46 -14.70 38.30 9.79
CA THR A 46 -15.75 37.50 10.44
C THR A 46 -15.88 36.08 9.88
N HIS A 47 -15.27 35.79 8.72
CA HIS A 47 -15.13 34.44 8.19
C HIS A 47 -13.79 33.83 8.65
N ASN A 48 -13.75 33.40 9.91
CA ASN A 48 -12.60 32.70 10.46
C ASN A 48 -12.38 31.38 9.70
N LEU A 49 -11.12 31.09 9.34
CA LEU A 49 -10.68 29.85 8.71
C LEU A 49 -11.24 28.63 9.45
N THR A 50 -11.32 28.65 10.78
CA THR A 50 -11.93 27.57 11.57
C THR A 50 -13.39 27.34 11.20
N ARG A 51 -14.21 28.40 11.08
CA ARG A 51 -15.62 28.27 10.67
C ARG A 51 -15.76 27.84 9.21
N HIS A 52 -14.80 28.19 8.36
CA HIS A 52 -14.75 27.69 6.99
C HIS A 52 -14.38 26.19 6.97
N LEU A 53 -13.40 25.77 7.78
CA LEU A 53 -13.01 24.37 7.93
C LEU A 53 -14.12 23.54 8.56
N GLU A 54 -14.79 24.02 9.61
CA GLU A 54 -15.96 23.36 10.23
C GLU A 54 -17.10 23.13 9.24
N ARG A 55 -17.31 24.06 8.30
CA ARG A 55 -18.42 24.00 7.35
C ARG A 55 -18.09 23.30 6.03
N HIS A 56 -16.83 23.32 5.61
CA HIS A 56 -16.42 22.88 4.27
C HIS A 56 -15.27 21.87 4.28
N HIS A 57 -14.62 21.62 5.41
CA HIS A 57 -13.48 20.71 5.57
C HIS A 57 -13.48 20.02 6.95
N ALA A 58 -14.64 19.52 7.38
CA ALA A 58 -14.82 18.98 8.73
C ALA A 58 -13.89 17.78 9.01
N GLY A 59 -13.61 16.95 8.00
CA GLY A 59 -12.65 15.85 8.09
C GLY A 59 -11.21 16.32 8.32
N ALA A 60 -10.77 17.35 7.60
CA ALA A 60 -9.43 17.94 7.79
C ALA A 60 -9.28 18.58 9.19
N LEU A 61 -10.35 19.22 9.69
CA LEU A 61 -10.37 19.79 11.04
C LEU A 61 -10.28 18.69 12.11
N LEU A 62 -11.03 17.60 11.97
CA LEU A 62 -10.99 16.45 12.88
C LEU A 62 -9.60 15.79 12.90
N GLN A 63 -8.99 15.58 11.74
CA GLN A 63 -7.66 14.99 11.64
C GLN A 63 -6.57 15.87 12.28
N LEU A 64 -6.66 17.20 12.12
CA LEU A 64 -5.77 18.15 12.80
C LEU A 64 -5.97 18.13 14.33
N LEU A 65 -7.20 17.94 14.80
CA LEU A 65 -7.52 17.81 16.23
C LEU A 65 -7.04 16.46 16.81
N GLU A 66 -7.17 15.38 16.06
CA GLU A 66 -6.68 14.04 16.43
C GLU A 66 -5.15 13.99 16.50
N GLN A 67 -4.46 14.55 15.50
CA GLN A 67 -3.00 14.67 15.51
C GLN A 67 -2.48 15.47 16.72
N ARG A 68 -3.24 16.48 17.17
CA ARG A 68 -2.92 17.23 18.39
C ARG A 68 -3.12 16.39 19.65
N ASN A 69 -4.22 15.63 19.73
CA ASN A 69 -4.55 14.83 20.90
C ASN A 69 -3.61 13.62 21.07
N GLN A 70 -2.95 13.19 20.00
CA GLN A 70 -1.89 12.17 20.01
C GLN A 70 -0.50 12.72 20.39
N ALA A 71 -0.32 14.04 20.48
CA ALA A 71 0.97 14.66 20.83
C ALA A 71 1.11 14.87 22.34
N SER A 72 2.10 14.24 22.98
CA SER A 72 2.35 14.40 24.42
C SER A 72 2.86 15.81 24.78
N PRO A 73 2.50 16.40 25.94
CA PRO A 73 2.87 17.78 26.31
C PRO A 73 4.39 18.05 26.37
N SER A 74 5.21 17.02 26.59
CA SER A 74 6.68 17.10 26.64
C SER A 74 7.35 17.28 25.27
N VAL A 75 6.67 16.92 24.18
CA VAL A 75 7.16 17.08 22.80
C VAL A 75 6.99 18.52 22.31
N LEU A 76 5.99 19.23 22.84
CA LEU A 76 5.73 20.63 22.50
C LEU A 76 6.71 21.61 23.17
N ALA A 77 7.26 21.26 24.34
CA ALA A 77 8.23 22.10 25.05
C ALA A 77 9.69 21.95 24.55
N SER A 78 10.04 20.79 23.97
CA SER A 78 11.41 20.48 23.54
C SER A 78 11.76 20.99 22.14
N ARG A 79 10.77 21.30 21.30
CA ARG A 79 11.00 21.88 19.95
C ARG A 79 11.47 23.34 19.95
N SER A 80 11.13 24.13 20.98
CA SER A 80 11.60 25.54 21.06
C SER A 80 13.08 25.69 21.42
N LYS A 81 13.74 24.68 22.00
CA LYS A 81 15.18 24.76 22.34
C LYS A 81 16.12 24.24 21.25
N ARG A 82 15.65 23.37 20.35
CA ARG A 82 16.51 22.79 19.29
C ARG A 82 16.77 23.76 18.12
N VAL A 83 15.86 24.70 17.88
CA VAL A 83 15.97 25.69 16.80
C VAL A 83 17.03 26.77 17.08
N GLN A 84 17.45 26.98 18.34
CA GLN A 84 18.51 27.95 18.67
C GLN A 84 19.93 27.35 18.77
N GLN A 85 20.07 26.03 18.94
CA GLN A 85 21.40 25.39 19.04
C GLN A 85 21.99 24.95 17.68
N GLU A 86 21.16 24.69 16.66
CA GLU A 86 21.67 24.32 15.33
C GLU A 86 22.27 25.51 14.53
N LYS A 87 21.96 26.76 14.91
CA LYS A 87 22.57 27.96 14.30
C LYS A 87 24.02 28.23 14.73
N SER A 88 24.52 27.59 15.78
CA SER A 88 25.89 27.80 16.28
C SER A 88 26.85 26.64 15.99
N ALA A 89 26.37 25.45 15.64
CA ALA A 89 27.20 24.31 15.24
C ALA A 89 27.51 24.28 13.73
N ALA A 90 26.68 24.90 12.88
CA ALA A 90 26.86 24.90 11.43
C ALA A 90 28.01 25.79 10.90
N ARG A 91 28.85 26.38 11.77
CA ARG A 91 30.06 27.12 11.36
C ARG A 91 31.37 26.37 11.60
N GLN A 92 31.36 25.20 12.24
CA GLN A 92 32.59 24.46 12.53
C GLN A 92 32.36 22.94 12.47
N SER A 93 32.19 22.40 11.26
CA SER A 93 32.74 21.08 10.92
C SER A 93 32.81 20.95 9.40
N THR A 94 33.92 21.40 8.85
CA THR A 94 34.44 20.92 7.57
C THR A 94 34.77 19.44 7.74
N GLY A 95 33.82 18.56 7.41
CA GLY A 95 34.03 17.14 7.17
C GLY A 95 33.55 16.85 5.77
N GLN A 96 34.45 16.41 4.90
CA GLN A 96 34.22 16.13 3.48
C GLN A 96 33.01 15.19 3.29
N VAL A 97 31.91 15.74 2.80
CA VAL A 97 30.92 14.96 2.04
C VAL A 97 31.44 15.00 0.60
N GLU A 98 31.75 13.84 0.03
CA GLU A 98 32.01 13.74 -1.40
C GLU A 98 30.73 14.13 -2.14
N ASP A 99 30.65 15.38 -2.60
CA ASP A 99 29.69 15.82 -3.59
C ASP A 99 29.94 15.05 -4.89
N THR A 100 29.20 13.96 -5.11
CA THR A 100 29.00 13.42 -6.45
C THR A 100 28.32 14.50 -7.28
N LEU A 101 29.11 15.19 -8.11
CA LEU A 101 28.65 16.13 -9.13
C LEU A 101 27.60 15.43 -10.02
N LEU A 102 26.32 15.77 -9.84
CA LEU A 102 25.26 15.42 -10.78
C LEU A 102 25.62 16.00 -12.15
N ASN A 103 25.69 15.17 -13.18
CA ASN A 103 25.99 15.65 -14.53
C ASN A 103 24.80 16.51 -15.02
N ALA A 104 25.07 17.47 -15.90
CA ALA A 104 24.03 18.37 -16.43
C ALA A 104 22.86 17.62 -17.13
N GLY A 105 23.09 16.39 -17.61
CA GLY A 105 22.05 15.51 -18.15
C GLY A 105 21.07 15.00 -17.09
N ASP A 106 21.56 14.68 -15.90
CA ASP A 106 20.77 14.13 -14.79
C ASP A 106 19.83 15.20 -14.21
N ALA A 107 20.30 16.44 -14.12
CA ALA A 107 19.49 17.57 -13.64
C ALA A 107 18.34 17.94 -14.60
N LYS A 108 18.56 17.85 -15.93
CA LYS A 108 17.50 18.09 -16.93
C LYS A 108 16.42 17.02 -16.87
N LEU A 109 16.82 15.77 -16.67
CA LEU A 109 15.90 14.65 -16.51
C LEU A 109 15.15 14.73 -15.17
N ALA A 110 15.80 15.15 -14.09
CA ALA A 110 15.14 15.42 -12.81
C ALA A 110 14.06 16.50 -12.93
N LEU A 111 14.32 17.57 -13.70
CA LEU A 111 13.31 18.58 -14.00
C LEU A 111 12.15 18.02 -14.84
N ALA A 112 12.45 17.20 -15.86
CA ALA A 112 11.43 16.56 -16.68
C ALA A 112 10.53 15.62 -15.84
N ARG A 113 11.14 14.89 -14.89
CA ARG A 113 10.44 14.04 -13.91
C ARG A 113 9.50 14.83 -13.03
N TRP A 114 10.00 15.90 -12.44
CA TRP A 114 9.21 16.76 -11.56
C TRP A 114 7.99 17.34 -12.29
N LEU A 115 8.18 17.86 -13.51
CA LEU A 115 7.08 18.35 -14.34
C LEU A 115 6.02 17.27 -14.62
N ALA A 116 6.46 16.05 -14.94
CA ALA A 116 5.56 14.92 -15.19
C ALA A 116 4.83 14.45 -13.92
N GLN A 117 5.55 14.38 -12.79
CA GLN A 117 5.03 13.96 -11.49
C GLN A 117 3.91 14.89 -11.00
N GLU A 118 4.14 16.21 -11.12
CA GLU A 118 3.23 17.29 -10.70
C GLU A 118 2.18 17.64 -11.77
N GLN A 119 2.17 16.94 -12.91
CA GLN A 119 1.28 17.22 -14.06
C GLN A 119 1.35 18.67 -14.55
N LEU A 120 2.54 19.28 -14.46
CA LEU A 120 2.76 20.65 -14.86
C LEU A 120 2.88 20.74 -16.39
N PRO A 121 2.37 21.82 -16.98
CA PRO A 121 2.32 21.91 -18.43
C PRO A 121 3.73 22.17 -18.99
N VAL A 122 4.05 21.53 -20.12
CA VAL A 122 5.40 21.51 -20.71
C VAL A 122 5.89 22.92 -21.08
N ASP A 123 4.99 23.87 -21.33
CA ASP A 123 5.33 25.28 -21.58
C ASP A 123 5.80 26.03 -20.33
N LEU A 124 5.69 25.45 -19.13
CA LEU A 124 6.17 26.05 -17.89
C LEU A 124 7.67 26.41 -17.97
N ILE A 125 8.49 25.55 -18.60
CA ILE A 125 9.93 25.82 -18.78
C ILE A 125 10.23 27.01 -19.69
N GLU A 126 9.24 27.47 -20.47
CA GLU A 126 9.38 28.61 -21.38
C GLU A 126 8.94 29.93 -20.72
N LYS A 127 8.28 29.87 -19.56
CA LYS A 127 7.83 31.07 -18.83
C LYS A 127 9.01 31.77 -18.16
N SER A 128 9.10 33.09 -18.34
CA SER A 128 10.20 33.92 -17.82
C SER A 128 10.37 33.76 -16.31
N GLY A 129 9.28 33.83 -15.54
CA GLY A 129 9.33 33.69 -14.08
C GLY A 129 9.84 32.31 -13.62
N PHE A 130 9.59 31.25 -14.39
CA PHE A 130 10.14 29.92 -14.08
C PHE A 130 11.64 29.86 -14.37
N ARG A 131 12.09 30.50 -15.46
CA ARG A 131 13.52 30.57 -15.81
C ARG A 131 14.31 31.37 -14.78
N GLU A 132 13.79 32.52 -14.37
CA GLU A 132 14.35 33.37 -13.31
C GLU A 132 14.45 32.60 -11.98
N PHE A 133 13.41 31.81 -11.64
CA PHE A 133 13.43 30.95 -10.45
C PHE A 133 14.52 29.88 -10.53
N ILE A 134 14.64 29.17 -11.65
CA ILE A 134 15.66 28.12 -11.80
C ILE A 134 17.07 28.71 -11.78
N GLU A 135 17.29 29.87 -12.42
CA GLU A 135 18.56 30.58 -12.43
C GLU A 135 18.95 31.04 -11.01
N ALA A 136 17.98 31.51 -10.21
CA ALA A 136 18.20 31.86 -8.81
C ALA A 136 18.54 30.64 -7.92
N LEU A 137 18.04 29.45 -8.26
CA LEU A 137 18.39 28.21 -7.55
C LEU A 137 19.78 27.67 -7.95
N ASN A 138 20.12 27.75 -9.24
CA ASN A 138 21.40 27.29 -9.77
C ASN A 138 21.74 27.99 -11.10
N GLU A 139 22.64 28.98 -11.04
CA GLU A 139 23.08 29.75 -12.20
C GLU A 139 23.76 28.90 -13.30
N GLN A 140 24.29 27.73 -12.95
CA GLN A 140 24.97 26.84 -13.90
C GLN A 140 24.00 25.89 -14.62
N PHE A 141 22.75 25.78 -14.15
CA PHE A 141 21.77 24.87 -14.72
C PHE A 141 20.85 25.58 -15.71
N SER A 142 20.88 25.12 -16.96
CA SER A 142 19.98 25.61 -18.02
C SER A 142 18.81 24.64 -18.22
N PRO A 143 17.55 25.08 -18.04
CA PRO A 143 16.38 24.27 -18.37
C PRO A 143 16.44 23.76 -19.81
N PRO A 144 16.04 22.49 -20.08
CA PRO A 144 16.03 21.94 -21.43
C PRO A 144 15.13 22.77 -22.35
N LYS A 145 15.40 22.74 -23.66
CA LYS A 145 14.47 23.31 -24.65
C LYS A 145 13.23 22.43 -24.74
N ARG A 146 12.09 22.98 -25.19
CA ARG A 146 10.83 22.23 -25.32
C ARG A 146 10.96 20.91 -26.08
N GLU A 147 11.76 20.87 -27.13
CA GLU A 147 11.97 19.64 -27.91
C GLU A 147 12.85 18.62 -27.19
N GLU A 148 13.89 19.09 -26.49
CA GLU A 148 14.73 18.25 -25.61
C GLU A 148 13.90 17.71 -24.43
N LEU A 149 13.04 18.56 -23.83
CA LEU A 149 12.11 18.14 -22.80
C LEU A 149 11.11 17.13 -23.36
N ARG A 150 10.56 17.31 -24.57
CA ARG A 150 9.71 16.28 -25.20
C ARG A 150 10.44 14.95 -25.39
N GLN A 151 11.72 14.98 -25.76
CA GLN A 151 12.52 13.77 -25.90
C GLN A 151 12.78 13.08 -24.55
N LEU A 152 13.04 13.87 -23.49
CA LEU A 152 13.10 13.38 -22.11
C LEU A 152 11.72 12.95 -21.57
N LEU A 153 10.63 13.48 -22.10
CA LEU A 153 9.27 13.06 -21.77
C LEU A 153 8.84 11.82 -22.58
N THR A 154 9.49 11.53 -23.72
CA THR A 154 9.29 10.26 -24.44
C THR A 154 9.96 9.08 -23.76
N THR A 155 10.84 9.31 -22.77
CA THR A 155 11.30 8.26 -21.85
C THR A 155 10.35 8.04 -20.67
N LEU A 156 9.24 8.78 -20.58
CA LEU A 156 8.17 8.48 -19.63
C LEU A 156 7.42 7.22 -20.05
N ILE A 157 6.89 6.51 -19.07
CA ILE A 157 6.23 5.22 -19.23
C ILE A 157 4.73 5.38 -18.99
N MET A 158 3.91 4.53 -19.61
CA MET A 158 2.49 4.44 -19.28
C MET A 158 2.31 3.70 -17.96
N ALA A 159 1.48 4.27 -17.09
CA ALA A 159 1.07 3.64 -15.85
C ALA A 159 -0.39 3.93 -15.54
N LEU A 160 -1.04 3.00 -14.83
CA LEU A 160 -2.31 3.26 -14.18
C LEU A 160 -2.02 3.91 -12.82
N ARG A 161 -2.23 5.23 -12.74
CA ARG A 161 -1.89 6.05 -11.58
C ARG A 161 -3.16 6.50 -10.88
N ALA A 162 -3.26 6.19 -9.60
CA ALA A 162 -4.16 6.89 -8.72
C ALA A 162 -3.51 8.23 -8.34
N THR A 163 -4.21 9.33 -8.61
CA THR A 163 -3.88 10.62 -8.00
C THR A 163 -4.91 10.93 -6.94
N CYS A 164 -4.44 10.99 -5.70
CA CYS A 164 -5.17 11.38 -4.50
C CYS A 164 -4.67 12.77 -4.12
N ARG A 165 -5.28 13.81 -4.69
CA ARG A 165 -5.08 15.17 -4.18
C ARG A 165 -5.58 15.18 -2.73
N CYS A 166 -4.76 15.69 -1.81
CA CYS A 166 -5.07 15.63 -0.39
C CYS A 166 -6.48 16.15 -0.06
N ASN A 167 -7.23 15.32 0.66
CA ASN A 167 -8.54 15.50 1.30
C ASN A 167 -9.79 15.63 0.39
N GLU A 168 -10.62 14.59 0.48
CA GLU A 168 -12.04 14.49 0.07
C GLU A 168 -12.40 14.36 -1.41
N ASP A 169 -11.45 14.36 -2.34
CA ASP A 169 -11.74 13.88 -3.70
C ASP A 169 -11.68 12.34 -3.75
N SER A 170 -12.71 11.70 -4.31
CA SER A 170 -12.60 10.30 -4.73
C SER A 170 -11.32 10.15 -5.55
N PRO A 171 -10.44 9.16 -5.28
CA PRO A 171 -9.21 8.95 -6.04
C PRO A 171 -9.50 9.07 -7.53
N MET A 172 -8.95 10.10 -8.17
CA MET A 172 -8.98 10.20 -9.62
C MET A 172 -7.96 9.20 -10.14
N VAL A 173 -8.44 8.00 -10.45
CA VAL A 173 -7.61 7.00 -11.12
C VAL A 173 -7.64 7.30 -12.61
N SER A 174 -6.46 7.55 -13.16
CA SER A 174 -6.29 7.79 -14.58
C SER A 174 -5.09 7.02 -15.09
N ARG A 175 -5.21 6.55 -16.33
CA ARG A 175 -4.04 6.09 -17.07
C ARG A 175 -3.28 7.32 -17.53
N SER A 176 -2.05 7.49 -17.05
CA SER A 176 -1.22 8.66 -17.35
C SER A 176 0.21 8.25 -17.67
N ARG A 177 0.92 9.11 -18.40
CA ARG A 177 2.37 8.95 -18.58
C ARG A 177 3.05 9.43 -17.30
N VAL A 178 3.79 8.54 -16.66
CA VAL A 178 4.52 8.80 -15.42
C VAL A 178 6.00 8.65 -15.71
N ALA A 179 6.83 9.41 -15.00
CA ALA A 179 8.26 9.20 -15.14
C ALA A 179 8.66 7.85 -14.56
N CYS A 180 9.41 7.08 -15.34
CA CYS A 180 10.15 5.97 -14.78
C CYS A 180 11.38 6.54 -14.07
N ASP A 181 11.57 6.13 -12.82
CA ASP A 181 12.79 6.44 -12.09
C ASP A 181 14.01 5.84 -12.82
N ILE A 182 15.20 6.35 -12.52
CA ILE A 182 16.45 5.78 -13.04
C ILE A 182 16.88 4.84 -11.93
N ALA A 183 17.29 3.64 -12.30
CA ALA A 183 17.87 2.74 -11.33
C ALA A 183 19.19 3.31 -10.81
N ASP A 184 19.24 3.58 -9.50
CA ASP A 184 20.47 3.85 -8.77
C ASP A 184 21.32 2.55 -8.65
N SER A 185 22.49 2.62 -8.00
CA SER A 185 23.47 1.51 -8.00
C SER A 185 22.97 0.18 -7.42
N ASP A 186 21.97 0.22 -6.53
CA ASP A 186 21.36 -0.93 -5.86
C ASP A 186 19.92 -1.21 -6.34
N GLU A 187 19.45 -0.48 -7.34
CA GLU A 187 18.13 -0.66 -7.95
C GLU A 187 18.23 -1.34 -9.32
N ALA A 188 17.11 -1.89 -9.75
CA ALA A 188 16.94 -2.44 -11.09
C ALA A 188 15.76 -1.75 -11.76
N LYS A 189 15.92 -1.48 -13.06
CA LYS A 189 14.80 -1.07 -13.92
C LYS A 189 14.23 -2.30 -14.59
N ILE A 190 12.97 -2.57 -14.33
CA ILE A 190 12.29 -3.77 -14.80
C ILE A 190 11.21 -3.38 -15.80
N ARG A 191 11.21 -4.04 -16.95
CA ARG A 191 10.07 -4.01 -17.87
C ARG A 191 9.04 -5.00 -17.38
N VAL A 192 7.88 -4.52 -16.94
CA VAL A 192 6.79 -5.38 -16.48
C VAL A 192 6.23 -6.14 -17.68
N VAL A 193 6.08 -7.45 -17.52
CA VAL A 193 5.44 -8.34 -18.51
C VAL A 193 4.00 -8.57 -18.11
N ARG A 194 3.77 -8.86 -16.82
CA ARG A 194 2.46 -9.13 -16.27
C ARG A 194 2.35 -8.61 -14.85
N ALA A 195 1.17 -8.12 -14.47
CA ALA A 195 0.88 -7.66 -13.12
C ALA A 195 -0.48 -8.16 -12.63
N ALA A 196 -0.65 -8.20 -11.31
CA ALA A 196 -1.92 -8.53 -10.66
C ALA A 196 -2.57 -7.29 -10.06
N ALA A 197 -3.85 -7.10 -10.37
CA ALA A 197 -4.72 -6.14 -9.70
C ALA A 197 -5.73 -6.85 -8.79
N SER A 198 -5.99 -6.25 -7.63
CA SER A 198 -6.71 -6.80 -6.50
C SER A 198 -8.06 -6.12 -6.26
N LEU A 199 -8.80 -6.63 -5.28
CA LEU A 199 -10.00 -5.97 -4.77
C LEU A 199 -9.74 -4.53 -4.34
N PHE A 200 -8.61 -4.26 -3.67
CA PHE A 200 -8.24 -2.91 -3.24
C PHE A 200 -8.06 -1.99 -4.45
N ASP A 201 -7.40 -2.44 -5.52
CA ASP A 201 -7.26 -1.64 -6.75
C ASP A 201 -8.63 -1.27 -7.34
N SER A 202 -9.58 -2.20 -7.34
CA SER A 202 -10.97 -1.93 -7.76
C SER A 202 -11.69 -0.95 -6.85
N GLN A 203 -11.56 -1.10 -5.53
CA GLN A 203 -12.16 -0.20 -4.55
C GLN A 203 -11.57 1.22 -4.67
N ILE A 204 -10.27 1.36 -4.95
CA ILE A 204 -9.64 2.65 -5.26
C ILE A 204 -10.20 3.20 -6.57
N CYS A 205 -10.27 2.41 -7.65
CA CYS A 205 -10.84 2.85 -8.94
C CYS A 205 -12.31 3.32 -8.86
N ARG A 206 -13.05 2.91 -7.82
CA ARG A 206 -14.45 3.28 -7.55
C ARG A 206 -14.61 4.36 -6.49
N GLY A 207 -13.50 4.83 -5.91
CA GLY A 207 -13.50 5.80 -4.82
C GLY A 207 -14.09 5.29 -3.50
N LYS A 208 -14.16 3.98 -3.29
CA LYS A 208 -14.64 3.38 -2.03
C LYS A 208 -13.61 3.44 -0.92
N ILE A 209 -12.33 3.41 -1.29
CA ILE A 209 -11.21 3.59 -0.38
C ILE A 209 -10.25 4.63 -0.95
N LEU A 210 -9.56 5.34 -0.07
CA LEU A 210 -8.52 6.26 -0.48
C LEU A 210 -7.33 5.47 -1.01
N GLY A 211 -6.91 5.78 -2.24
CA GLY A 211 -5.63 5.31 -2.77
C GLY A 211 -4.46 6.06 -2.15
N LYS A 212 -3.24 5.57 -2.35
CA LYS A 212 -2.05 6.41 -2.26
C LYS A 212 -1.92 7.19 -3.56
N ASP A 213 -1.35 8.39 -3.50
CA ASP A 213 -0.75 9.00 -4.69
C ASP A 213 0.31 8.04 -5.22
N GLY A 214 0.05 7.41 -6.38
CA GLY A 214 0.95 6.38 -6.88
C GLY A 214 0.36 5.49 -7.95
N VAL A 215 1.21 4.60 -8.46
CA VAL A 215 0.81 3.53 -9.38
C VAL A 215 0.04 2.46 -8.59
N LEU A 216 -1.00 1.88 -9.20
CA LEU A 216 -1.80 0.78 -8.64
C LEU A 216 -1.13 -0.59 -8.88
N GLY A 217 -1.62 -1.68 -8.29
CA GLY A 217 -1.11 -3.04 -8.51
C GLY A 217 -0.29 -3.62 -7.36
N ARG A 218 -0.44 -4.93 -7.15
CA ARG A 218 0.08 -5.67 -5.98
C ARG A 218 1.39 -6.41 -6.25
N SER A 219 1.42 -7.20 -7.32
CA SER A 219 2.56 -8.05 -7.70
C SER A 219 2.81 -7.99 -9.20
N PHE A 220 4.01 -8.38 -9.63
CA PHE A 220 4.34 -8.43 -11.05
C PHE A 220 5.40 -9.47 -11.39
N VAL A 221 5.41 -9.86 -12.66
CA VAL A 221 6.50 -10.55 -13.34
C VAL A 221 7.06 -9.60 -14.39
N GLY A 222 8.38 -9.48 -14.44
CA GLY A 222 9.05 -8.59 -15.39
C GLY A 222 10.42 -9.09 -15.81
N ILE A 223 11.02 -8.40 -16.77
CA ILE A 223 12.38 -8.66 -17.25
C ILE A 223 13.25 -7.48 -16.85
N ILE A 224 14.37 -7.76 -16.19
CA ILE A 224 15.36 -6.73 -15.87
C ILE A 224 15.88 -6.14 -17.19
N SER A 225 15.68 -4.83 -17.36
CA SER A 225 16.06 -4.09 -18.55
C SER A 225 17.37 -3.33 -18.37
N GLU A 226 17.61 -2.80 -17.18
CA GLU A 226 18.85 -2.14 -16.79
C GLU A 226 19.20 -2.55 -15.36
N ILE A 227 20.43 -3.03 -15.17
CA ILE A 227 21.09 -3.24 -13.88
C ILE A 227 22.54 -2.79 -14.09
N HIS A 228 23.14 -2.10 -13.11
CA HIS A 228 24.53 -1.65 -13.21
C HIS A 228 25.55 -2.80 -13.43
N SER A 229 25.14 -4.07 -13.28
CA SER A 229 25.95 -5.29 -13.46
C SER A 229 25.49 -6.27 -14.59
N GLY A 230 24.61 -5.88 -15.52
CA GLY A 230 24.35 -6.61 -16.78
C GLY A 230 23.62 -7.98 -16.69
N CYS A 231 22.50 -8.08 -15.96
CA CYS A 231 21.69 -9.31 -15.88
C CYS A 231 20.33 -9.17 -16.59
N ASN A 232 20.02 -10.06 -17.54
CA ASN A 232 18.74 -10.14 -18.28
C ASN A 232 17.86 -11.31 -17.80
N SER A 233 17.57 -11.39 -16.50
CA SER A 233 16.72 -12.45 -15.95
C SER A 233 15.27 -11.98 -15.74
N ALA A 234 14.32 -12.91 -15.88
CA ALA A 234 12.95 -12.69 -15.45
C ALA A 234 12.90 -12.68 -13.91
N CYS A 235 12.21 -11.70 -13.34
CA CYS A 235 12.10 -11.52 -11.91
C CYS A 235 10.65 -11.25 -11.48
N ILE A 236 10.32 -11.69 -10.28
CA ILE A 236 9.15 -11.26 -9.55
C ILE A 236 9.58 -10.20 -8.53
N GLY A 237 8.79 -9.14 -8.42
CA GLY A 237 8.90 -8.17 -7.34
C GLY A 237 7.56 -8.01 -6.65
N VAL A 238 7.61 -7.92 -5.32
CA VAL A 238 6.49 -7.47 -4.50
C VAL A 238 6.83 -6.05 -4.08
N SER A 239 6.04 -5.07 -4.51
CA SER A 239 6.32 -3.66 -4.21
C SER A 239 5.22 -3.11 -3.31
N SER A 240 5.54 -2.91 -2.04
CA SER A 240 4.63 -2.32 -1.05
C SER A 240 4.60 -0.78 -1.09
N ALA A 241 5.55 -0.15 -1.80
CA ALA A 241 5.70 1.31 -1.83
C ALA A 241 5.31 1.96 -3.18
N ARG A 242 5.47 1.25 -4.32
CA ARG A 242 5.14 1.72 -5.67
C ARG A 242 4.35 0.62 -6.40
N GLY A 243 3.11 0.88 -6.84
CA GLY A 243 2.33 -0.18 -7.50
C GLY A 243 2.91 -0.62 -8.84
N THR A 244 2.38 -1.74 -9.33
CA THR A 244 2.97 -2.54 -10.40
C THR A 244 2.27 -2.44 -11.76
N LEU A 245 1.14 -1.73 -11.84
CA LEU A 245 0.38 -1.46 -13.07
C LEU A 245 1.03 -0.36 -13.91
N ALA A 246 2.30 -0.56 -14.27
CA ALA A 246 3.09 0.30 -15.12
C ALA A 246 3.93 -0.52 -16.10
N GLU A 247 4.29 0.06 -17.25
CA GLU A 247 5.14 -0.63 -18.24
C GLU A 247 6.54 -0.92 -17.72
N TYR A 248 7.07 -0.03 -16.86
CA TYR A 248 8.34 -0.20 -16.18
C TYR A 248 8.22 0.17 -14.72
N ILE A 249 9.09 -0.41 -13.91
CA ILE A 249 9.19 -0.11 -12.49
C ILE A 249 10.66 -0.08 -12.09
N VAL A 250 11.00 0.72 -11.09
CA VAL A 250 12.32 0.73 -10.46
C VAL A 250 12.16 0.42 -8.98
N LEU A 251 12.88 -0.59 -8.53
CA LEU A 251 12.94 -1.02 -7.14
C LEU A 251 14.33 -1.57 -6.81
N PRO A 252 14.70 -1.61 -5.52
CA PRO A 252 15.91 -2.28 -5.06
C PRO A 252 16.01 -3.69 -5.64
N VAL A 253 17.21 -4.09 -6.07
CA VAL A 253 17.50 -5.48 -6.48
C VAL A 253 17.15 -6.43 -5.34
N SER A 254 17.39 -5.97 -4.11
CA SER A 254 16.93 -6.62 -2.91
C SER A 254 15.42 -6.52 -2.72
N ASN A 255 14.57 -6.36 -3.72
CA ASN A 255 13.11 -6.62 -3.65
C ASN A 255 12.69 -7.61 -4.76
N LEU A 256 13.66 -8.13 -5.52
CA LEU A 256 13.47 -9.02 -6.65
C LEU A 256 13.91 -10.44 -6.31
N VAL A 257 13.20 -11.41 -6.89
CA VAL A 257 13.59 -12.82 -6.92
C VAL A 257 13.50 -13.30 -8.35
N VAL A 258 14.47 -14.11 -8.79
CA VAL A 258 14.49 -14.67 -10.15
C VAL A 258 13.37 -15.71 -10.28
N VAL A 259 12.55 -15.59 -11.31
CA VAL A 259 11.49 -16.57 -11.60
C VAL A 259 12.12 -17.77 -12.32
N PRO A 260 12.04 -19.00 -11.77
CA PRO A 260 12.55 -20.18 -12.47
C PRO A 260 11.78 -20.41 -13.79
N PRO A 261 12.44 -20.88 -14.87
CA PRO A 261 11.78 -21.10 -16.16
C PRO A 261 10.62 -22.11 -16.13
N SER A 262 10.57 -22.96 -15.09
CA SER A 262 9.49 -23.92 -14.86
C SER A 262 8.20 -23.29 -14.32
N VAL A 263 8.24 -22.03 -13.86
CA VAL A 263 7.09 -21.33 -13.30
C VAL A 263 6.45 -20.46 -14.39
N PRO A 264 5.19 -20.73 -14.77
CA PRO A 264 4.46 -19.87 -15.69
C PRO A 264 4.25 -18.45 -15.14
N ASP A 265 4.36 -17.44 -16.00
CA ASP A 265 4.23 -16.01 -15.61
C ASP A 265 2.88 -15.67 -14.94
N ASP A 266 1.78 -16.32 -15.32
CA ASP A 266 0.48 -16.14 -14.65
C ASP A 266 0.53 -16.67 -13.22
N LEU A 267 1.00 -17.90 -13.03
CA LEU A 267 1.08 -18.53 -11.72
C LEU A 267 2.06 -17.84 -10.78
N ALA A 268 3.15 -17.28 -11.31
CA ALA A 268 4.10 -16.50 -10.53
C ALA A 268 3.42 -15.31 -9.81
N LEU A 269 2.32 -14.74 -10.33
CA LEU A 269 1.60 -13.66 -9.64
C LEU A 269 1.07 -14.04 -8.25
N LEU A 270 0.89 -15.34 -7.98
CA LEU A 270 0.45 -15.88 -6.69
C LEU A 270 1.61 -16.09 -5.70
N SER A 271 2.86 -15.82 -6.09
CA SER A 271 4.03 -16.13 -5.25
C SER A 271 4.06 -15.34 -3.95
N ASP A 272 3.57 -14.09 -3.95
CA ASP A 272 3.49 -13.29 -2.73
C ASP A 272 2.55 -13.94 -1.70
N ASP A 273 1.31 -14.26 -2.09
CA ASP A 273 0.36 -14.93 -1.21
C ASP A 273 0.86 -16.32 -0.78
N MET A 274 1.47 -17.06 -1.69
CA MET A 274 2.07 -18.36 -1.37
C MET A 274 3.24 -18.26 -0.40
N SER A 275 4.05 -17.19 -0.45
CA SER A 275 5.10 -16.96 0.55
C SER A 275 4.52 -16.80 1.96
N VAL A 276 3.35 -16.16 2.07
CA VAL A 276 2.62 -16.03 3.34
C VAL A 276 2.10 -17.37 3.82
N VAL A 277 1.53 -18.15 2.90
CA VAL A 277 1.05 -19.51 3.20
C VAL A 277 2.18 -20.35 3.80
N LEU A 278 3.35 -20.36 3.15
CA LEU A 278 4.51 -21.12 3.64
C LEU A 278 4.99 -20.62 5.00
N SER A 279 5.02 -19.31 5.22
CA SER A 279 5.37 -18.71 6.51
C SER A 279 4.40 -19.09 7.63
N VAL A 280 3.08 -19.03 7.37
CA VAL A 280 2.05 -19.48 8.33
C VAL A 280 2.19 -20.98 8.61
N VAL A 281 2.36 -21.79 7.57
CA VAL A 281 2.50 -23.24 7.73
C VAL A 281 3.75 -23.60 8.52
N SER A 282 4.86 -22.89 8.33
CA SER A 282 6.09 -23.05 9.12
C SER A 282 5.81 -22.87 10.62
N GLU A 283 5.07 -21.82 10.99
CA GLU A 283 4.68 -21.59 12.39
C GLU A 283 3.73 -22.67 12.93
N LEU A 284 2.78 -23.16 12.12
CA LEU A 284 1.87 -24.23 12.52
C LEU A 284 2.62 -25.57 12.72
N GLN A 285 3.51 -25.92 11.80
CA GLN A 285 4.30 -27.16 11.85
C GLN A 285 5.26 -27.16 13.04
N ARG A 286 5.92 -26.03 13.32
CA ARG A 286 6.82 -25.88 14.48
C ARG A 286 6.12 -26.14 15.82
N ARG A 287 4.81 -25.95 15.87
CA ARG A 287 3.96 -26.18 17.06
C ARG A 287 3.23 -27.51 17.04
N HIS A 288 3.41 -28.32 16.00
CA HIS A 288 2.68 -29.58 15.80
C HIS A 288 1.15 -29.41 15.85
N VAL A 289 0.67 -28.27 15.36
CA VAL A 289 -0.76 -27.95 15.31
C VAL A 289 -1.44 -28.80 14.24
N SER A 290 -2.65 -29.29 14.52
CA SER A 290 -3.41 -30.12 13.57
C SER A 290 -4.88 -29.77 13.46
N ASN A 291 -5.42 -28.95 14.37
CA ASN A 291 -6.80 -28.44 14.35
C ASN A 291 -6.83 -26.92 14.44
N ILE A 292 -7.29 -26.26 13.38
CA ILE A 292 -7.20 -24.80 13.26
C ILE A 292 -8.50 -24.14 12.83
N ALA A 293 -8.59 -22.85 13.13
CA ALA A 293 -9.50 -21.94 12.48
C ALA A 293 -8.74 -20.87 11.68
N ILE A 294 -9.28 -20.50 10.52
CA ILE A 294 -8.80 -19.38 9.70
C ILE A 294 -9.88 -18.29 9.76
N LEU A 295 -9.51 -17.09 10.17
CA LEU A 295 -10.36 -15.91 10.08
C LEU A 295 -10.01 -15.16 8.80
N SER A 296 -11.01 -14.92 7.94
CA SER A 296 -10.82 -14.26 6.66
C SER A 296 -11.89 -13.21 6.41
N ASP A 297 -11.52 -12.21 5.62
CA ASP A 297 -12.44 -11.24 5.03
C ASP A 297 -12.34 -11.27 3.50
N GLY A 298 -13.08 -10.38 2.82
CA GLY A 298 -13.06 -10.29 1.36
C GLY A 298 -11.64 -10.19 0.79
N PRO A 299 -10.84 -9.17 1.18
CA PRO A 299 -9.49 -9.03 0.64
C PRO A 299 -8.50 -10.16 0.98
N ALA A 300 -8.68 -10.88 2.09
CA ALA A 300 -7.84 -12.03 2.46
C ALA A 300 -8.30 -13.38 1.88
N THR A 301 -9.39 -13.41 1.09
CA THR A 301 -10.01 -14.67 0.66
C THR A 301 -9.11 -15.51 -0.26
N ILE A 302 -8.35 -14.89 -1.18
CA ILE A 302 -7.41 -15.63 -2.04
C ILE A 302 -6.32 -16.31 -1.18
N LEU A 303 -5.73 -15.58 -0.24
CA LEU A 303 -4.74 -16.10 0.70
C LEU A 303 -5.32 -17.25 1.56
N SER A 304 -6.52 -17.07 2.10
CA SER A 304 -7.23 -18.10 2.86
C SER A 304 -7.41 -19.39 2.03
N ASN A 305 -7.86 -19.26 0.78
CA ASN A 305 -8.05 -20.41 -0.10
C ASN A 305 -6.74 -21.11 -0.47
N LEU A 306 -5.67 -20.36 -0.72
CA LEU A 306 -4.34 -20.93 -0.95
C LEU A 306 -3.81 -21.67 0.28
N LEU A 307 -4.03 -21.12 1.48
CA LEU A 307 -3.67 -21.76 2.75
C LEU A 307 -4.44 -23.08 2.96
N ILE A 308 -5.76 -23.06 2.78
CA ILE A 308 -6.61 -24.27 2.87
C ILE A 308 -6.13 -25.33 1.88
N ARG A 309 -5.87 -24.92 0.64
CA ARG A 309 -5.36 -25.79 -0.42
C ARG A 309 -4.06 -26.47 0.00
N PHE A 310 -3.07 -25.69 0.47
CA PHE A 310 -1.77 -26.20 0.89
C PHE A 310 -1.86 -27.12 2.12
N LEU A 311 -2.62 -26.70 3.14
CA LEU A 311 -2.82 -27.51 4.35
C LEU A 311 -3.46 -28.86 4.04
N HIS A 312 -4.41 -28.90 3.10
CA HIS A 312 -5.05 -30.15 2.70
C HIS A 312 -4.14 -31.02 1.81
N GLN A 313 -3.49 -30.45 0.80
CA GLN A 313 -2.76 -31.24 -0.20
C GLN A 313 -1.34 -31.63 0.23
N ASP A 314 -0.63 -30.70 0.88
CA ASP A 314 0.79 -30.85 1.19
C ASP A 314 1.01 -31.23 2.66
N VAL A 315 0.20 -30.68 3.57
CA VAL A 315 0.29 -30.98 5.02
C VAL A 315 -0.68 -32.09 5.46
N GLN A 316 -1.65 -32.44 4.61
CA GLN A 316 -2.64 -33.51 4.83
C GLN A 316 -3.53 -33.29 6.07
N PHE A 317 -3.89 -32.04 6.35
CA PHE A 317 -4.89 -31.73 7.37
C PHE A 317 -6.24 -32.33 6.96
N ALA A 318 -6.90 -32.99 7.91
CA ALA A 318 -8.22 -33.54 7.68
C ALA A 318 -9.26 -32.41 7.59
N PRO A 319 -10.25 -32.48 6.67
CA PRO A 319 -11.21 -31.38 6.48
C PRO A 319 -11.98 -30.96 7.75
N GLN A 320 -12.25 -31.91 8.65
CA GLN A 320 -12.92 -31.62 9.93
C GLN A 320 -12.07 -30.81 10.92
N ASN A 321 -10.76 -30.74 10.69
CA ASN A 321 -9.81 -29.98 11.49
C ASN A 321 -9.50 -28.60 10.88
N LEU A 322 -10.16 -28.24 9.77
CA LEU A 322 -10.00 -26.98 9.06
C LEU A 322 -11.31 -26.21 9.10
N ASN A 323 -11.40 -25.24 10.01
CA ASN A 323 -12.53 -24.35 10.16
C ASN A 323 -12.22 -22.99 9.53
N VAL A 324 -13.14 -22.40 8.79
CA VAL A 324 -12.94 -21.09 8.16
C VAL A 324 -14.10 -20.18 8.54
N PHE A 325 -13.82 -19.10 9.23
CA PHE A 325 -14.80 -18.07 9.56
C PHE A 325 -14.60 -16.87 8.64
N SER A 326 -15.56 -16.62 7.75
CA SER A 326 -15.49 -15.55 6.75
C SER A 326 -16.45 -14.44 7.07
N THR A 327 -15.97 -13.20 7.14
CA THR A 327 -16.82 -12.00 7.23
C THR A 327 -17.39 -11.59 5.88
N SER A 328 -16.81 -12.06 4.77
CA SER A 328 -17.36 -11.84 3.43
C SER A 328 -18.57 -12.73 3.18
N VAL A 329 -19.57 -12.16 2.50
CA VAL A 329 -20.80 -12.82 2.03
C VAL A 329 -20.62 -13.45 0.64
N ALA A 330 -19.65 -12.97 -0.15
CA ALA A 330 -19.40 -13.44 -1.51
C ALA A 330 -18.81 -14.86 -1.55
N THR A 331 -18.16 -15.28 -0.47
CA THR A 331 -17.61 -16.63 -0.28
C THR A 331 -18.69 -17.70 -0.17
N SER A 332 -19.94 -17.34 0.19
CA SER A 332 -21.01 -18.33 0.39
C SER A 332 -21.52 -19.01 -0.89
N SER A 333 -21.32 -18.40 -2.08
CA SER A 333 -21.84 -18.92 -3.36
C SER A 333 -20.77 -19.32 -4.38
N VAL A 334 -19.56 -18.75 -4.34
CA VAL A 334 -18.57 -18.91 -5.44
C VAL A 334 -17.45 -19.89 -5.13
N VAL A 335 -17.07 -20.12 -3.87
CA VAL A 335 -15.97 -21.04 -3.50
C VAL A 335 -16.36 -21.89 -2.28
N ARG A 336 -17.05 -23.01 -2.52
CA ARG A 336 -17.09 -24.10 -1.54
C ARG A 336 -15.87 -24.97 -1.78
N SER A 337 -14.81 -24.75 -1.01
CA SER A 337 -13.72 -25.73 -0.94
C SER A 337 -14.27 -27.01 -0.29
N PRO A 338 -14.18 -28.19 -0.91
CA PRO A 338 -14.57 -29.45 -0.26
C PRO A 338 -13.62 -29.81 0.90
N HIS A 339 -12.57 -29.03 1.11
CA HIS A 339 -11.46 -29.32 2.01
C HIS A 339 -11.57 -28.62 3.37
N ALA A 340 -12.56 -27.75 3.60
CA ALA A 340 -12.74 -27.05 4.87
C ALA A 340 -14.21 -26.69 5.13
N ALA A 341 -14.57 -26.56 6.41
CA ALA A 341 -15.89 -26.07 6.81
C ALA A 341 -15.91 -24.54 6.78
N LEU A 342 -16.57 -23.95 5.77
CA LEU A 342 -16.75 -22.50 5.67
C LEU A 342 -18.00 -22.06 6.43
N VAL A 343 -17.81 -21.17 7.41
CA VAL A 343 -18.86 -20.58 8.24
C VAL A 343 -18.87 -19.07 8.00
N PRO A 344 -19.90 -18.53 7.33
CA PRO A 344 -20.12 -17.09 7.30
C PRO A 344 -20.33 -16.57 8.73
N LEU A 345 -19.53 -15.57 9.12
CA LEU A 345 -19.57 -15.00 10.47
C LEU A 345 -19.33 -13.50 10.39
N ASN A 346 -20.32 -12.71 10.81
CA ASN A 346 -20.09 -11.31 11.08
C ASN A 346 -19.47 -11.14 12.48
N ILE A 347 -18.15 -10.99 12.54
CA ILE A 347 -17.40 -10.81 13.80
C ILE A 347 -17.77 -9.52 14.55
N TYR A 348 -18.47 -8.59 13.90
CA TYR A 348 -18.95 -7.35 14.51
C TYR A 348 -20.35 -7.49 15.15
N GLU A 349 -20.98 -8.66 15.01
CA GLU A 349 -22.28 -8.95 15.61
C GLU A 349 -22.11 -9.85 16.84
N PRO A 350 -22.32 -9.32 18.07
CA PRO A 350 -22.05 -10.06 19.31
C PRO A 350 -22.83 -11.38 19.43
N VAL A 351 -24.06 -11.43 18.91
CA VAL A 351 -24.90 -12.64 18.95
C VAL A 351 -24.31 -13.74 18.07
N ALA A 352 -23.83 -13.40 16.88
CA ALA A 352 -23.21 -14.34 15.96
C ALA A 352 -21.90 -14.89 16.53
N VAL A 353 -21.07 -14.00 17.10
CA VAL A 353 -19.83 -14.37 17.79
C VAL A 353 -20.12 -15.30 18.98
N ALA A 354 -21.06 -14.93 19.85
CA ALA A 354 -21.40 -15.72 21.04
C ALA A 354 -21.86 -17.14 20.67
N HIS A 355 -22.64 -17.30 19.60
CA HIS A 355 -23.07 -18.61 19.13
C HIS A 355 -21.89 -19.53 18.75
N VAL A 356 -20.86 -18.99 18.10
CA VAL A 356 -19.65 -19.77 17.79
C VAL A 356 -18.85 -20.08 19.06
N LEU A 357 -18.69 -19.09 19.95
CA LEU A 357 -17.94 -19.25 21.20
C LEU A 357 -18.58 -20.27 22.15
N THR A 358 -19.90 -20.48 22.12
CA THR A 358 -20.53 -21.57 22.90
C THR A 358 -20.04 -22.97 22.49
N ARG A 359 -19.46 -23.11 21.29
CA ARG A 359 -18.90 -24.36 20.76
C ARG A 359 -17.38 -24.41 20.87
N GLN A 360 -16.74 -23.45 21.54
CA GLN A 360 -15.28 -23.38 21.65
C GLN A 360 -14.66 -24.70 22.16
N THR A 361 -15.26 -25.29 23.20
CA THR A 361 -14.79 -26.56 23.78
C THR A 361 -15.02 -27.75 22.87
N GLU A 362 -16.06 -27.72 22.04
CA GLU A 362 -16.31 -28.75 21.02
C GLU A 362 -15.31 -28.63 19.86
N LEU A 363 -14.99 -27.39 19.46
CA LEU A 363 -14.07 -27.10 18.37
C LEU A 363 -12.62 -27.39 18.77
N ALA A 364 -12.25 -27.17 20.03
CA ALA A 364 -10.93 -27.49 20.62
C ALA A 364 -9.74 -27.11 19.71
N LEU A 365 -9.74 -25.85 19.25
CA LEU A 365 -8.81 -25.37 18.22
C LEU A 365 -7.42 -25.14 18.82
N ASP A 366 -6.40 -25.80 18.27
CA ASP A 366 -5.00 -25.65 18.66
C ASP A 366 -4.44 -24.29 18.23
N ALA A 367 -4.88 -23.79 17.07
CA ALA A 367 -4.50 -22.46 16.60
C ALA A 367 -5.62 -21.73 15.86
N VAL A 368 -5.55 -20.40 15.90
CA VAL A 368 -6.37 -19.52 15.07
C VAL A 368 -5.44 -18.64 14.23
N VAL A 369 -5.59 -18.71 12.91
CA VAL A 369 -4.88 -17.87 11.93
C VAL A 369 -5.78 -16.69 11.59
N ASP A 370 -5.42 -15.50 12.03
CA ASP A 370 -6.12 -14.25 11.74
C ASP A 370 -5.52 -13.57 10.51
N LEU A 371 -6.25 -13.62 9.39
CA LEU A 371 -5.92 -12.91 8.15
C LEU A 371 -6.64 -11.56 8.03
N ILE A 372 -7.49 -11.21 9.00
CA ILE A 372 -8.29 -9.97 9.02
C ILE A 372 -7.51 -8.84 9.70
N GLY A 373 -6.77 -9.13 10.77
CA GLY A 373 -5.89 -8.15 11.42
C GLY A 373 -6.63 -6.94 12.03
N SER A 374 -7.86 -7.15 12.50
CA SER A 374 -8.68 -6.14 13.19
C SER A 374 -8.74 -6.42 14.70
N GLU A 375 -9.08 -5.42 15.52
CA GLU A 375 -9.26 -5.64 16.97
C GLU A 375 -10.36 -6.66 17.26
N ALA A 376 -11.47 -6.60 16.51
CA ALA A 376 -12.56 -7.55 16.65
C ALA A 376 -12.15 -8.99 16.28
N SER A 377 -11.33 -9.17 15.23
CA SER A 377 -10.84 -10.49 14.84
C SER A 377 -9.82 -11.04 15.83
N ALA A 378 -8.98 -10.18 16.42
CA ALA A 378 -8.02 -10.56 17.45
C ALA A 378 -8.70 -10.96 18.77
N GLU A 379 -9.71 -10.20 19.20
CA GLU A 379 -10.55 -10.54 20.35
C GLU A 379 -11.28 -11.86 20.12
N PHE A 380 -11.84 -12.05 18.92
CA PHE A 380 -12.50 -13.30 18.57
C PHE A 380 -11.51 -14.48 18.52
N ALA A 381 -10.34 -14.32 17.91
CA ALA A 381 -9.31 -15.35 17.82
C ALA A 381 -8.81 -15.80 19.19
N THR A 382 -8.49 -14.83 20.07
CA THR A 382 -8.06 -15.10 21.44
C THR A 382 -9.17 -15.77 22.24
N SER A 383 -10.44 -15.42 22.02
CA SER A 383 -11.59 -16.06 22.67
C SER A 383 -11.87 -17.46 22.13
N LEU A 384 -11.58 -17.72 20.85
CA LEU A 384 -11.94 -18.96 20.16
C LEU A 384 -10.88 -20.07 20.28
N VAL A 385 -9.59 -19.73 20.24
CA VAL A 385 -8.50 -20.71 20.42
C VAL A 385 -8.64 -21.40 21.78
N GLN A 386 -8.19 -22.64 21.97
CA GLN A 386 -8.18 -23.29 23.29
C GLN A 386 -7.06 -22.75 24.20
N SER A 387 -7.12 -23.04 25.50
CA SER A 387 -6.02 -22.70 26.43
C SER A 387 -4.73 -23.42 26.03
N MET A 388 -3.58 -22.78 26.21
CA MET A 388 -2.27 -23.21 25.69
C MET A 388 -2.19 -23.28 24.15
N GLY A 389 -3.19 -22.76 23.44
CA GLY A 389 -3.19 -22.68 21.99
C GLY A 389 -2.49 -21.44 21.45
N CYS A 390 -2.45 -21.33 20.12
CA CYS A 390 -1.71 -20.29 19.40
C CYS A 390 -2.62 -19.37 18.58
N VAL A 391 -2.39 -18.06 18.65
CA VAL A 391 -2.98 -17.08 17.72
C VAL A 391 -1.91 -16.59 16.76
N VAL A 392 -2.09 -16.86 15.47
CA VAL A 392 -1.20 -16.40 14.40
C VAL A 392 -1.82 -15.17 13.74
N LEU A 393 -1.25 -14.00 13.99
CA LEU A 393 -1.66 -12.73 13.40
C LEU A 393 -0.84 -12.48 12.12
N VAL A 394 -1.51 -12.44 10.97
CA VAL A 394 -0.84 -12.20 9.69
C VAL A 394 -0.89 -10.71 9.35
N ASP A 395 0.29 -10.13 9.15
CA ASP A 395 0.40 -8.72 8.78
C ASP A 395 -0.22 -8.43 7.40
N ARG A 396 -0.96 -7.32 7.35
CA ARG A 396 -1.72 -6.88 6.17
C ARG A 396 -1.09 -5.71 5.44
N SER A 397 0.13 -5.29 5.78
CA SER A 397 0.82 -4.18 5.10
C SER A 397 0.99 -4.39 3.59
N ARG A 398 0.92 -5.65 3.13
CA ARG A 398 0.93 -6.02 1.71
C ARG A 398 -0.40 -5.77 1.01
N LEU A 399 -1.50 -5.85 1.75
CA LEU A 399 -2.87 -5.71 1.26
C LEU A 399 -3.36 -4.27 1.40
N GLU A 400 -2.99 -3.60 2.49
CA GLU A 400 -3.48 -2.29 2.87
C GLU A 400 -2.44 -1.20 2.71
N LEU A 401 -2.89 -0.03 2.27
CA LEU A 401 -2.02 1.13 2.08
C LEU A 401 -1.56 1.76 3.41
N HIS A 402 -2.42 1.70 4.43
CA HIS A 402 -2.16 2.24 5.77
C HIS A 402 -2.42 1.15 6.81
N PRO A 403 -1.56 0.11 6.88
CA PRO A 403 -1.73 -0.94 7.86
C PRO A 403 -1.64 -0.35 9.27
N ARG A 404 -2.43 -0.90 10.19
CA ARG A 404 -2.33 -0.53 11.60
C ARG A 404 -0.98 -0.98 12.13
N SER A 405 -0.23 -0.07 12.75
CA SER A 405 1.04 -0.39 13.41
C SER A 405 0.86 -1.02 14.79
N THR A 406 -0.33 -0.92 15.39
CA THR A 406 -0.65 -1.46 16.70
C THR A 406 -2.05 -2.05 16.72
N LEU A 407 -2.19 -3.17 17.43
CA LEU A 407 -3.44 -3.90 17.62
C LEU A 407 -3.71 -4.03 19.12
N ALA A 408 -4.86 -3.53 19.58
CA ALA A 408 -5.28 -3.71 20.97
C ALA A 408 -5.71 -5.16 21.21
N MET A 409 -5.31 -5.73 22.35
CA MET A 409 -5.60 -7.12 22.71
C MET A 409 -5.75 -7.27 24.23
N ASP A 410 -6.63 -8.17 24.66
CA ASP A 410 -6.78 -8.51 26.09
C ASP A 410 -5.62 -9.38 26.57
N MET A 411 -4.60 -8.74 27.12
CA MET A 411 -3.44 -9.43 27.68
C MET A 411 -3.77 -10.30 28.89
N ASN A 412 -4.87 -10.05 29.61
CA ASN A 412 -5.27 -10.93 30.71
C ASN A 412 -5.70 -12.29 30.17
N ALA A 413 -6.50 -12.33 29.11
CA ALA A 413 -6.90 -13.57 28.46
C ALA A 413 -5.69 -14.36 27.95
N VAL A 414 -4.72 -13.67 27.32
CA VAL A 414 -3.47 -14.28 26.83
C VAL A 414 -2.69 -14.92 27.97
N VAL A 415 -2.49 -14.21 29.08
CA VAL A 415 -1.71 -14.70 30.21
C VAL A 415 -2.43 -15.83 30.95
N VAL A 416 -3.71 -15.64 31.31
CA VAL A 416 -4.48 -16.61 32.12
C VAL A 416 -4.66 -17.93 31.38
N ARG A 417 -4.76 -17.89 30.05
CA ARG A 417 -4.98 -19.06 29.22
C ARG A 417 -3.71 -19.58 28.58
N GLU A 418 -2.56 -19.01 28.93
CA GLU A 418 -1.23 -19.38 28.43
C GLU A 418 -1.15 -19.41 26.90
N LEU A 419 -1.79 -18.43 26.25
CA LEU A 419 -1.82 -18.38 24.79
C LEU A 419 -0.47 -17.93 24.24
N GLU A 420 -0.05 -18.57 23.15
CA GLU A 420 1.05 -18.06 22.33
C GLU A 420 0.50 -17.11 21.27
N VAL A 421 1.10 -15.94 21.11
CA VAL A 421 0.72 -14.97 20.08
C VAL A 421 1.91 -14.74 19.15
N VAL A 422 1.66 -14.92 17.86
CA VAL A 422 2.68 -14.97 16.82
C VAL A 422 2.32 -13.95 15.77
N SER A 423 3.31 -13.16 15.34
CA SER A 423 3.13 -12.25 14.22
C SER A 423 3.89 -12.79 13.02
N VAL A 424 3.15 -13.11 11.96
CA VAL A 424 3.72 -13.38 10.64
C VAL A 424 3.80 -12.06 9.89
N HIS A 425 5.01 -11.55 9.76
CA HIS A 425 5.36 -10.35 9.01
C HIS A 425 6.48 -10.69 8.02
N ASP A 426 6.61 -9.91 6.94
CA ASP A 426 7.67 -10.03 5.94
C ASP A 426 8.01 -11.49 5.51
N SER A 427 7.14 -12.10 4.70
CA SER A 427 7.32 -13.50 4.27
C SER A 427 8.30 -13.67 3.10
N ARG A 428 9.18 -12.69 2.87
CA ARG A 428 10.02 -12.66 1.69
C ARG A 428 11.02 -13.80 1.61
N GLU A 429 11.51 -14.29 2.74
CA GLU A 429 12.41 -15.46 2.79
C GLU A 429 11.77 -16.71 2.16
N TYR A 430 10.44 -16.80 2.13
CA TYR A 430 9.68 -17.90 1.53
C TYR A 430 9.35 -17.68 0.04
N LEU A 431 9.77 -16.58 -0.57
CA LEU A 431 9.38 -16.24 -1.95
C LEU A 431 10.00 -17.20 -2.98
N GLU A 432 11.23 -17.65 -2.77
CA GLU A 432 11.87 -18.66 -3.62
C GLU A 432 11.17 -20.02 -3.50
N ASP A 433 10.87 -20.46 -2.27
CA ASP A 433 10.13 -21.69 -2.01
C ASP A 433 8.71 -21.64 -2.60
N ALA A 434 8.05 -20.49 -2.54
CA ALA A 434 6.74 -20.26 -3.14
C ALA A 434 6.79 -20.43 -4.67
N LEU A 435 7.82 -19.87 -5.34
CA LEU A 435 8.01 -20.05 -6.77
C LEU A 435 8.31 -21.52 -7.11
N GLN A 436 9.14 -22.20 -6.33
CA GLN A 436 9.43 -23.62 -6.54
C GLN A 436 8.16 -24.47 -6.40
N TYR A 437 7.35 -24.22 -5.37
CA TYR A 437 6.05 -24.87 -5.18
C TYR A 437 5.14 -24.63 -6.38
N LEU A 438 4.95 -23.38 -6.81
CA LEU A 438 4.12 -23.05 -7.97
C LEU A 438 4.61 -23.72 -9.26
N GLY A 439 5.93 -23.80 -9.47
CA GLY A 439 6.54 -24.50 -10.59
C GLY A 439 6.28 -26.01 -10.58
N ALA A 440 6.32 -26.63 -9.39
CA ALA A 440 5.98 -28.04 -9.22
C ALA A 440 4.49 -28.30 -9.50
N GLN A 441 3.60 -27.46 -8.95
CA GLN A 441 2.16 -27.55 -9.17
C GLN A 441 1.77 -27.32 -10.64
N ALA A 442 2.53 -26.47 -11.36
CA ALA A 442 2.31 -26.20 -12.78
C ALA A 442 2.49 -27.44 -13.69
N GLN A 443 3.26 -28.44 -13.24
CA GLN A 443 3.47 -29.69 -14.02
C GLN A 443 2.23 -30.60 -14.06
N ASN A 444 1.33 -30.45 -13.08
CA ASN A 444 0.07 -31.17 -13.04
C ASN A 444 -1.06 -30.29 -13.61
N GLN A 445 -1.70 -30.74 -14.69
CA GLN A 445 -2.74 -29.96 -15.37
C GLN A 445 -3.93 -29.62 -14.46
N GLN A 446 -4.31 -30.52 -13.55
CA GLN A 446 -5.42 -30.29 -12.62
C GLN A 446 -5.03 -29.26 -11.54
N SER A 447 -3.86 -29.42 -10.91
CA SER A 447 -3.36 -28.44 -9.93
C SER A 447 -3.17 -27.06 -10.56
N ALA A 448 -2.62 -27.01 -11.78
CA ALA A 448 -2.42 -25.77 -12.50
C ALA A 448 -3.75 -25.09 -12.89
N ALA A 449 -4.78 -25.86 -13.23
CA ALA A 449 -6.12 -25.34 -13.49
C ALA A 449 -6.78 -24.79 -12.22
N GLU A 450 -6.60 -25.46 -11.08
CA GLU A 450 -7.11 -25.00 -9.78
C GLU A 450 -6.45 -23.68 -9.36
N LEU A 451 -5.13 -23.58 -9.48
CA LEU A 451 -4.39 -22.33 -9.18
C LEU A 451 -4.77 -21.18 -10.13
N ARG A 452 -4.97 -21.46 -11.42
CA ARG A 452 -5.51 -20.46 -12.36
C ARG A 452 -6.93 -20.03 -12.02
N GLY A 453 -7.66 -20.83 -11.23
CA GLY A 453 -8.96 -20.46 -10.69
C GLY A 453 -8.93 -19.21 -9.79
N TYR A 454 -7.77 -18.80 -9.29
CA TYR A 454 -7.54 -17.54 -8.55
C TYR A 454 -7.18 -16.36 -9.45
N LEU A 455 -7.17 -16.53 -10.76
CA LEU A 455 -6.81 -15.51 -11.73
C LEU A 455 -7.96 -15.33 -12.73
N LEU A 456 -8.27 -14.08 -13.08
CA LEU A 456 -9.15 -13.73 -14.20
C LEU A 456 -8.36 -13.72 -15.50
N ASP A 457 -9.07 -13.70 -16.62
CA ASP A 457 -8.45 -13.53 -17.94
C ASP A 457 -7.63 -12.24 -18.01
N SER A 458 -6.56 -12.29 -18.81
CA SER A 458 -5.65 -11.16 -18.92
C SER A 458 -6.20 -10.05 -19.81
N VAL A 459 -6.06 -8.81 -19.37
CA VAL A 459 -6.46 -7.60 -20.10
C VAL A 459 -5.25 -6.71 -20.38
N SER A 460 -5.36 -5.81 -21.35
CA SER A 460 -4.31 -4.81 -21.58
C SER A 460 -4.32 -3.73 -20.50
N LEU A 461 -3.20 -3.02 -20.34
CA LEU A 461 -3.13 -1.85 -19.45
C LEU A 461 -4.19 -0.79 -19.79
N SER A 462 -4.52 -0.64 -21.08
CA SER A 462 -5.55 0.30 -21.57
C SER A 462 -6.97 -0.03 -21.11
N GLN A 463 -7.29 -1.31 -20.93
CA GLN A 463 -8.61 -1.79 -20.51
C GLN A 463 -8.73 -1.91 -18.99
N THR A 464 -7.60 -1.96 -18.28
CA THR A 464 -7.54 -2.29 -16.85
C THR A 464 -8.43 -1.39 -15.98
N LEU A 465 -8.44 -0.07 -16.22
CA LEU A 465 -9.27 0.86 -15.45
C LEU A 465 -10.77 0.55 -15.61
N HIS A 466 -11.21 0.29 -16.85
CA HIS A 466 -12.60 -0.03 -17.13
C HIS A 466 -13.00 -1.33 -16.43
N GLU A 467 -12.19 -2.37 -16.53
CA GLU A 467 -12.42 -3.67 -15.90
C GLU A 467 -12.49 -3.57 -14.38
N LEU A 468 -11.56 -2.85 -13.75
CA LEU A 468 -11.60 -2.61 -12.30
C LEU A 468 -12.86 -1.84 -11.86
N GLN A 469 -13.46 -1.03 -12.72
CA GLN A 469 -14.71 -0.32 -12.44
C GLN A 469 -15.97 -1.16 -12.69
N THR A 470 -15.91 -2.19 -13.55
CA THR A 470 -17.07 -2.96 -13.99
C THR A 470 -17.18 -4.36 -13.38
N ILE A 471 -16.06 -5.05 -13.14
CA ILE A 471 -16.05 -6.42 -12.60
C ILE A 471 -16.68 -6.44 -11.20
N PRO A 472 -17.65 -7.32 -10.88
CA PRO A 472 -18.23 -7.37 -9.54
C PRO A 472 -17.17 -7.56 -8.44
N GLU A 473 -17.27 -6.83 -7.32
CA GLU A 473 -16.29 -6.92 -6.23
C GLU A 473 -16.15 -8.33 -5.67
N GLY A 474 -17.26 -9.07 -5.53
CA GLY A 474 -17.23 -10.47 -5.10
C GLY A 474 -16.44 -11.39 -6.04
N THR A 475 -16.25 -11.01 -7.31
CA THR A 475 -15.34 -11.73 -8.23
C THR A 475 -13.88 -11.43 -7.90
N LEU A 476 -13.55 -10.17 -7.59
CA LEU A 476 -12.19 -9.74 -7.23
C LEU A 476 -11.79 -10.10 -5.80
N GLU A 477 -12.75 -10.46 -4.94
CA GLU A 477 -12.47 -11.09 -3.65
C GLU A 477 -11.82 -12.47 -3.79
N VAL A 478 -12.15 -13.21 -4.85
CA VAL A 478 -11.71 -14.59 -5.02
C VAL A 478 -10.73 -14.77 -6.19
N ARG A 479 -10.51 -13.72 -7.00
CA ARG A 479 -9.58 -13.76 -8.14
C ARG A 479 -8.85 -12.44 -8.37
N TYR A 480 -7.60 -12.51 -8.79
CA TYR A 480 -6.86 -11.35 -9.29
C TYR A 480 -7.15 -11.06 -10.76
N LEU A 481 -7.26 -9.79 -11.12
CA LEU A 481 -7.25 -9.37 -12.52
C LEU A 481 -5.81 -9.38 -13.06
N GLN A 482 -5.57 -10.14 -14.11
CA GLN A 482 -4.28 -10.18 -14.79
C GLN A 482 -4.16 -9.01 -15.77
N VAL A 483 -3.08 -8.26 -15.69
CA VAL A 483 -2.76 -7.19 -16.64
C VAL A 483 -1.54 -7.59 -17.44
N ASP A 484 -1.71 -7.78 -18.74
CA ASP A 484 -0.66 -8.15 -19.67
C ASP A 484 -0.13 -6.90 -20.36
N MET A 485 1.12 -6.54 -20.05
CA MET A 485 1.78 -5.35 -20.59
C MET A 485 2.29 -5.57 -22.02
N THR A 486 2.21 -6.79 -22.54
CA THR A 486 2.66 -7.13 -23.91
C THR A 486 1.54 -7.08 -24.94
N LYS A 487 0.27 -7.02 -24.50
CA LYS A 487 -0.87 -6.84 -25.41
C LYS A 487 -0.85 -5.40 -25.94
N TYR A 488 -0.40 -5.25 -27.19
CA TYR A 488 -0.32 -3.96 -27.88
C TYR A 488 -1.65 -3.20 -27.86
N GLU A 489 -1.56 -1.89 -27.69
CA GLU A 489 -2.65 -0.95 -27.92
C GLU A 489 -2.91 -0.88 -29.43
N ASN A 490 -4.02 -1.47 -29.90
CA ASN A 490 -4.54 -1.19 -31.25
C ASN A 490 -5.25 0.16 -31.29
#